data_AF-A0A2T3G9D7-F1
#
_entry.id   AF-A0A2T3G9D7-F1
#
_cell.length_a   1.000
_cell.length_b   1.000
_cell.length_c   1.000
_cell.angle_alpha   90.00
_cell.angle_beta   90.00
_cell.angle_gamma   90.00
#
_symmetry.space_group_name_H-M   'P 1'
#
loop_
_entity.id
_entity.type
_entity.pdbx_description
1 polymer ?
#
loop_
_entity_poly.entity_id
_entity_poly.type
_entity_poly.pdbx_seq_one_letter_code
_entity_poly.pdbx_strand_id
1 'polypeptide(L)'
;MRASSGRPANGSPSRCTAVLVRGHGFTCAAQVAEKCMHHPKIDVRFDTVLEAVGSSPDGESGDDGSVGDGCLRWARLRDRATGETIEYRARRGMTFGVFVFAGFIPNTTLVRDFVDLDDPGYIRVDAKQRTNVPGVYAAGDVCAKDLRQVVTAVADGAVAALDMQYLASDMQGKTCQIPPAPVPRY
;
A
#
# COMPACT_ATOMS: atom_id res chain seq x y z
N MET A 1 -10.37 8.37 -28.98
CA MET A 1 -10.31 9.84 -29.16
C MET A 1 -9.12 10.36 -28.39
N ARG A 2 -8.09 10.88 -29.07
CA ARG A 2 -6.90 11.45 -28.42
C ARG A 2 -7.30 12.79 -27.79
N ALA A 3 -7.34 12.85 -26.46
CA ALA A 3 -7.42 14.12 -25.75
C ALA A 3 -6.08 14.85 -25.95
N SER A 4 -6.13 16.01 -26.61
CA SER A 4 -4.98 16.90 -26.76
C SER A 4 -4.49 17.31 -25.37
N SER A 5 -3.21 17.05 -25.08
CA SER A 5 -2.52 17.47 -23.87
C SER A 5 -2.45 19.00 -23.82
N GLY A 6 -3.47 19.63 -23.24
CA GLY A 6 -3.45 21.05 -22.93
C GLY A 6 -2.43 21.30 -21.82
N ARG A 7 -1.25 21.84 -22.17
CA ARG A 7 -0.39 22.48 -21.18
C ARG A 7 -1.21 23.60 -20.51
N PRO A 8 -1.34 23.64 -19.18
CA PRO A 8 -1.94 24.79 -18.53
C PRO A 8 -1.10 26.03 -18.84
N ALA A 9 -1.76 27.05 -19.39
CA ALA A 9 -1.18 28.34 -19.69
C ALA A 9 -0.65 29.02 -18.42
N ASN A 10 0.42 29.78 -18.62
CA ASN A 10 1.20 30.50 -17.63
C ASN A 10 0.32 31.49 -16.82
N GLY A 11 0.06 31.23 -15.53
CA GLY A 11 -0.56 32.22 -14.62
C GLY A 11 -1.27 31.64 -13.39
N SER A 12 -0.65 31.80 -12.22
CA SER A 12 -1.09 31.39 -10.85
C SER A 12 -0.78 29.93 -10.43
N PRO A 13 -0.16 29.70 -9.25
CA PRO A 13 0.31 28.36 -8.84
C PRO A 13 -0.85 27.59 -8.20
N SER A 14 -1.78 27.07 -8.99
CA SER A 14 -2.73 26.10 -8.47
C SER A 14 -1.97 24.81 -8.15
N ARG A 15 -1.92 24.46 -6.85
CA ARG A 15 -1.48 23.12 -6.43
C ARG A 15 -2.36 22.10 -7.17
N CYS A 16 -1.76 21.33 -8.06
CA CYS A 16 -2.40 20.29 -8.85
C CYS A 16 -1.86 18.92 -8.42
N THR A 17 -2.71 17.89 -8.55
CA THR A 17 -2.34 16.51 -8.30
C THR A 17 -2.17 15.81 -9.64
N ALA A 18 -0.97 15.32 -9.92
CA ALA A 18 -0.74 14.46 -11.08
C ALA A 18 -1.07 13.01 -10.71
N VAL A 19 -1.92 12.35 -11.50
CA VAL A 19 -2.22 10.92 -11.37
C VAL A 19 -1.52 10.20 -12.51
N LEU A 20 -0.48 9.44 -12.15
CA LEU A 20 0.31 8.68 -13.12
C LEU A 20 -0.28 7.27 -13.25
N VAL A 21 -0.72 6.92 -14.45
CA VAL A 21 -1.28 5.60 -14.77
C VAL A 21 -0.31 4.88 -15.70
N ARG A 22 0.17 3.71 -15.28
CA ARG A 22 1.16 2.93 -16.04
C ARG A 22 0.64 2.44 -17.39
N GLY A 23 -0.66 2.18 -17.50
CA GLY A 23 -1.32 1.71 -18.72
C GLY A 23 -2.04 2.83 -19.48
N HIS A 24 -2.72 2.46 -20.55
CA HIS A 24 -3.48 3.36 -21.43
C HIS A 24 -4.85 3.78 -20.87
N GLY A 25 -5.22 3.32 -19.67
CA GLY A 25 -6.53 3.56 -19.06
C GLY A 25 -6.58 3.16 -17.59
N PHE A 26 -7.62 3.60 -16.90
CA PHE A 26 -7.90 3.18 -15.52
C PHE A 26 -8.48 1.76 -15.48
N THR A 27 -8.19 1.03 -14.39
CA THR A 27 -8.77 -0.30 -14.10
C THR A 27 -9.99 -0.22 -13.17
N CYS A 28 -10.35 0.97 -12.70
CA CYS A 28 -11.48 1.19 -11.80
C CYS A 28 -12.80 1.42 -12.57
N ALA A 29 -13.91 1.51 -11.82
CA ALA A 29 -15.22 1.80 -12.38
C ALA A 29 -15.23 3.10 -13.22
N ALA A 30 -15.87 3.05 -14.38
CA ALA A 30 -15.87 4.14 -15.36
C ALA A 30 -16.28 5.50 -14.76
N GLN A 31 -17.31 5.52 -13.91
CA GLN A 31 -17.79 6.74 -13.26
C GLN A 31 -16.75 7.39 -12.33
N VAL A 32 -15.88 6.59 -11.70
CA VAL A 32 -14.81 7.10 -10.83
C VAL A 32 -13.68 7.66 -11.69
N ALA A 33 -13.30 6.92 -12.73
CA ALA A 33 -12.30 7.35 -13.70
C ALA A 33 -12.71 8.68 -14.38
N GLU A 34 -13.97 8.80 -14.77
CA GLU A 34 -14.53 10.00 -15.41
C GLU A 34 -14.49 11.22 -14.49
N LYS A 35 -14.86 11.06 -13.21
CA LYS A 35 -14.75 12.14 -12.21
C LYS A 35 -13.30 12.60 -12.03
N CYS A 36 -12.35 11.67 -12.03
CA CYS A 36 -10.92 11.97 -11.93
C CYS A 36 -10.42 12.76 -13.15
N MET A 37 -10.76 12.31 -14.36
CA MET A 37 -10.32 12.92 -15.62
C MET A 37 -10.90 14.32 -15.86
N HIS A 38 -12.13 14.59 -15.41
CA HIS A 38 -12.77 15.89 -15.58
C HIS A 38 -12.50 16.88 -14.43
N HIS A 39 -11.74 16.48 -13.41
CA HIS A 39 -11.52 17.33 -12.26
C HIS A 39 -10.47 18.43 -12.57
N PRO A 40 -10.78 19.72 -12.34
CA PRO A 40 -9.93 20.84 -12.79
C PRO A 40 -8.57 20.96 -12.10
N LYS A 41 -8.33 20.21 -11.01
CA LYS A 41 -7.06 20.17 -10.28
C LYS A 41 -6.29 18.85 -10.42
N ILE A 42 -6.78 17.92 -11.24
CA ILE A 42 -6.15 16.62 -11.46
C ILE A 42 -5.63 16.57 -12.89
N ASP A 43 -4.33 16.26 -13.04
CA ASP A 43 -3.69 15.99 -14.33
C ASP A 43 -3.45 14.48 -14.44
N VAL A 44 -4.23 13.79 -15.26
CA VAL A 44 -4.09 12.35 -15.47
C VAL A 44 -3.11 12.11 -16.63
N ARG A 45 -2.06 11.32 -16.37
CA ARG A 45 -1.07 10.93 -17.38
C ARG A 45 -1.06 9.42 -17.56
N PHE A 46 -1.56 8.98 -18.71
CA PHE A 46 -1.50 7.58 -19.12
C PHE A 46 -0.11 7.20 -19.63
N ASP A 47 0.14 5.90 -19.69
CA ASP A 47 1.39 5.30 -20.13
C ASP A 47 2.63 5.88 -19.44
N THR A 48 2.48 6.50 -18.26
CA THR A 48 3.56 7.21 -17.57
C THR A 48 3.96 6.47 -16.30
N VAL A 49 5.27 6.36 -16.07
CA VAL A 49 5.83 5.77 -14.84
C VAL A 49 6.74 6.76 -14.12
N LEU A 50 6.71 6.72 -12.79
CA LEU A 50 7.70 7.39 -11.96
C LEU A 50 8.93 6.48 -11.84
N GLU A 51 10.09 6.94 -12.31
CA GLU A 51 11.33 6.17 -12.29
C GLU A 51 12.20 6.47 -11.07
N ALA A 52 12.24 7.73 -10.64
CA ALA A 52 13.08 8.17 -9.55
C ALA A 52 12.55 9.44 -8.88
N VAL A 53 12.92 9.65 -7.62
CA VAL A 53 12.65 10.86 -6.84
C VAL A 53 13.88 11.21 -6.00
N GLY A 54 14.01 12.47 -5.61
CA GLY A 54 15.10 12.88 -4.71
C GLY A 54 14.88 14.23 -4.03
N SER A 55 15.72 14.50 -3.03
CA SER A 55 15.66 15.67 -2.14
C SER A 55 16.66 16.77 -2.49
N SER A 56 17.84 16.48 -3.04
CA SER A 56 18.79 17.51 -3.51
C SER A 56 18.63 17.74 -5.01
N PRO A 57 18.54 19.00 -5.50
CA PRO A 57 18.52 19.31 -6.93
C PRO A 57 19.80 18.90 -7.65
N ASP A 58 20.91 18.73 -6.91
CA ASP A 58 22.25 18.42 -7.45
C ASP A 58 22.75 17.02 -7.05
N GLY A 59 21.91 16.21 -6.41
CA GLY A 59 22.24 14.80 -6.09
C GLY A 59 23.24 14.59 -4.96
N GLU A 60 23.73 15.66 -4.32
CA GLU A 60 24.63 15.53 -3.18
C GLU A 60 23.85 15.15 -1.92
N SER A 61 24.07 13.92 -1.45
CA SER A 61 23.95 13.58 -0.04
C SER A 61 25.06 14.34 0.69
N GLY A 62 24.72 15.22 1.63
CA GLY A 62 25.74 15.87 2.45
C GLY A 62 26.58 14.80 3.16
N ASP A 63 27.87 14.75 2.85
CA ASP A 63 28.87 13.86 3.46
C ASP A 63 29.18 14.25 4.93
N ASP A 64 28.49 15.25 5.49
CA ASP A 64 28.71 15.73 6.86
C ASP A 64 27.80 15.05 7.92
N GLY A 65 26.94 14.12 7.50
CA GLY A 65 25.96 13.50 8.40
C GLY A 65 24.70 14.34 8.65
N SER A 66 24.57 15.51 8.02
CA SER A 66 23.32 16.27 7.95
C SER A 66 22.27 15.49 7.16
N VAL A 67 21.30 14.97 7.89
CA VAL A 67 20.06 14.46 7.32
C VAL A 67 19.37 15.65 6.65
N GLY A 68 19.41 15.70 5.32
CA GLY A 68 18.58 16.63 4.56
C GLY A 68 17.14 16.54 5.03
N ASP A 69 16.34 17.58 4.84
CA ASP A 69 14.99 17.75 5.43
C ASP A 69 13.95 16.65 5.09
N GLY A 70 14.35 15.58 4.41
CA GLY A 70 13.53 14.43 4.04
C GLY A 70 12.52 14.74 2.94
N CYS A 71 12.52 15.96 2.40
CA CYS A 71 11.48 16.40 1.50
C CYS A 71 11.86 16.19 0.02
N LEU A 72 10.87 15.82 -0.79
CA LEU A 72 11.07 15.63 -2.23
C LEU A 72 11.22 16.98 -2.96
N ARG A 73 12.19 17.06 -3.87
CA ARG A 73 12.47 18.24 -4.70
C ARG A 73 12.45 17.95 -6.19
N TRP A 74 12.70 16.72 -6.61
CA TRP A 74 12.56 16.34 -8.02
C TRP A 74 12.01 14.92 -8.21
N ALA A 75 11.40 14.69 -9.37
CA ALA A 75 10.88 13.40 -9.81
C ALA A 75 11.17 13.19 -11.31
N ARG A 76 11.56 11.98 -11.69
CA ARG A 76 11.77 11.58 -13.09
C ARG A 76 10.62 10.73 -13.56
N LEU A 77 9.94 11.19 -14.60
CA LEU A 77 8.79 10.54 -15.21
C LEU A 77 9.20 10.03 -16.60
N ARG A 78 8.82 8.79 -16.94
CA ARG A 78 9.01 8.25 -18.29
C ARG A 78 7.68 7.90 -18.91
N ASP A 79 7.45 8.38 -20.12
CA ASP A 79 6.39 7.92 -21.00
C ASP A 79 6.80 6.58 -21.63
N ARG A 80 5.98 5.54 -21.45
CA ARG A 80 6.24 4.18 -21.93
C ARG A 80 5.89 4.00 -23.40
N ALA A 81 5.01 4.83 -23.96
CA ALA A 81 4.63 4.77 -25.36
C ALA A 81 5.70 5.44 -26.24
N THR A 82 6.26 6.57 -25.80
CA THR A 82 7.27 7.33 -26.56
C THR A 82 8.70 7.03 -26.12
N GLY A 83 8.91 6.58 -24.89
CA GLY A 83 10.23 6.45 -24.28
C GLY A 83 10.82 7.77 -23.76
N GLU A 84 10.09 8.89 -23.90
CA GLU A 84 10.54 10.20 -23.45
C GLU A 84 10.57 10.29 -21.91
N THR A 85 11.62 10.91 -21.38
CA THR A 85 11.78 11.13 -19.95
C THR A 85 11.72 12.62 -19.64
N ILE A 86 10.87 12.98 -18.68
CA ILE A 86 10.68 14.35 -18.20
C ILE A 86 11.08 14.41 -16.72
N GLU A 87 11.80 15.46 -16.35
CA GLU A 87 12.12 15.75 -14.97
C GLU A 87 11.20 16.86 -14.43
N TYR A 88 10.48 16.55 -13.36
CA TYR A 88 9.72 17.52 -12.59
C TYR A 88 10.58 18.05 -11.44
N ARG A 89 10.71 19.38 -11.32
CA ARG A 89 11.41 20.05 -10.22
C ARG A 89 10.45 20.94 -9.43
N ALA A 90 10.46 20.81 -8.11
CA ALA A 90 9.76 21.70 -7.22
C ALA A 90 10.33 23.12 -7.34
N ARG A 91 9.47 24.13 -7.21
CA ARG A 91 9.91 25.54 -7.16
C ARG A 91 10.76 25.77 -5.91
N ARG A 92 11.62 26.79 -5.95
CA ARG A 92 12.49 27.15 -4.82
C ARG A 92 11.69 27.30 -3.53
N GLY A 93 12.07 26.58 -2.48
CA GLY A 93 11.41 26.58 -1.18
C GLY A 93 10.10 25.78 -1.10
N MET A 94 9.76 24.98 -2.12
CA MET A 94 8.57 24.12 -2.14
C MET A 94 8.95 22.64 -2.15
N THR A 95 7.99 21.80 -1.78
CA THR A 95 8.06 20.34 -1.82
C THR A 95 6.85 19.77 -2.55
N PHE A 96 6.88 18.47 -2.83
CA PHE A 96 5.71 17.71 -3.25
C PHE A 96 5.67 16.34 -2.55
N GLY A 97 4.54 15.66 -2.64
CA GLY A 97 4.35 14.31 -2.14
C GLY A 97 4.15 13.33 -3.28
N VAL A 98 4.59 12.09 -3.08
CA VAL A 98 4.32 10.96 -3.96
C VAL A 98 3.53 9.94 -3.16
N PHE A 99 2.39 9.52 -3.69
CA PHE A 99 1.52 8.52 -3.08
C PHE A 99 1.39 7.35 -4.04
N VAL A 100 1.83 6.17 -3.62
CA VAL A 100 1.83 4.97 -4.45
C VAL A 100 0.56 4.17 -4.18
N PHE A 101 -0.24 3.98 -5.22
CA PHE A 101 -1.45 3.15 -5.19
C PHE A 101 -1.34 2.06 -6.26
N ALA A 102 -0.51 1.04 -6.00
CA ALA A 102 -0.21 -0.06 -6.93
C ALA A 102 -0.78 -1.43 -6.50
N GLY A 103 -1.57 -1.46 -5.42
CA GLY A 103 -2.00 -2.69 -4.76
C GLY A 103 -1.01 -3.17 -3.69
N PHE A 104 -1.34 -4.28 -3.04
CA PHE A 104 -0.56 -4.88 -1.96
C PHE A 104 -0.31 -6.35 -2.27
N ILE A 105 0.84 -6.86 -1.85
CA ILE A 105 1.18 -8.27 -1.90
C ILE A 105 1.19 -8.79 -0.46
N PRO A 106 0.29 -9.71 -0.07
CA PRO A 106 0.28 -10.26 1.27
C PRO A 106 1.51 -11.14 1.52
N ASN A 107 2.05 -11.10 2.74
CA ASN A 107 3.23 -11.87 3.12
C ASN A 107 2.84 -13.30 3.53
N THR A 108 2.37 -14.11 2.58
CA THR A 108 1.83 -15.46 2.80
C THR A 108 2.78 -16.59 2.39
N THR A 109 3.99 -16.27 1.95
CA THR A 109 4.98 -17.25 1.46
C THR A 109 5.20 -18.42 2.42
N LEU A 110 5.19 -18.16 3.74
CA LEU A 110 5.40 -19.19 4.76
C LEU A 110 4.29 -20.25 4.82
N VAL A 111 3.05 -19.89 4.45
CA VAL A 111 1.84 -20.70 4.69
C VAL A 111 1.06 -21.03 3.43
N ARG A 112 1.49 -20.56 2.25
CA ARG A 112 0.75 -20.67 0.98
C ARG A 112 0.39 -22.10 0.57
N ASP A 113 1.19 -23.08 0.97
CA ASP A 113 1.00 -24.51 0.64
C ASP A 113 0.30 -25.26 1.79
N PHE A 114 -0.11 -24.53 2.84
CA PHE A 114 -0.65 -25.07 4.08
C PHE A 114 -2.05 -24.57 4.39
N VAL A 115 -2.37 -23.31 4.06
CA VAL A 115 -3.71 -22.73 4.26
C VAL A 115 -4.31 -22.25 2.94
N ASP A 116 -5.64 -22.19 2.89
CA ASP A 116 -6.36 -21.71 1.72
C ASP A 116 -6.14 -20.20 1.54
N LEU A 117 -5.77 -19.81 0.32
CA LEU A 117 -5.64 -18.41 -0.09
C LEU A 117 -6.78 -18.02 -1.06
N ASP A 118 -7.08 -16.73 -1.16
CA ASP A 118 -7.86 -16.19 -2.27
C ASP A 118 -6.99 -15.94 -3.52
N ASP A 119 -7.61 -15.57 -4.65
CA ASP A 119 -6.89 -15.42 -5.92
C ASP A 119 -5.73 -14.39 -5.83
N PRO A 120 -5.87 -13.27 -5.09
CA PRO A 120 -4.77 -12.35 -4.83
C PRO A 120 -3.72 -12.82 -3.79
N GLY A 121 -3.93 -13.97 -3.13
CA GLY A 121 -2.96 -14.60 -2.23
C GLY A 121 -3.13 -14.28 -0.74
N TYR A 122 -4.27 -13.72 -0.31
CA TYR A 122 -4.60 -13.46 1.09
C TYR A 122 -5.21 -14.71 1.75
N ILE A 123 -4.98 -14.88 3.06
CA ILE A 123 -5.47 -16.02 3.82
C ILE A 123 -6.98 -15.93 3.98
N ARG A 124 -7.69 -17.00 3.63
CA ARG A 124 -9.13 -17.11 3.88
C ARG A 124 -9.35 -17.48 5.35
N VAL A 125 -10.19 -16.70 6.02
CA VAL A 125 -10.57 -16.93 7.42
C VAL A 125 -12.07 -16.82 7.62
N ASP A 126 -12.58 -17.48 8.65
CA ASP A 126 -13.95 -17.29 9.12
C ASP A 126 -14.10 -16.07 10.06
N ALA A 127 -15.31 -15.84 10.57
CA ALA A 127 -15.60 -14.74 11.49
C ALA A 127 -14.83 -14.82 12.83
N LYS A 128 -14.23 -15.97 13.15
CA LYS A 128 -13.40 -16.24 14.33
C LYS A 128 -11.91 -16.25 14.00
N GLN A 129 -11.54 -15.80 12.79
CA GLN A 129 -10.17 -15.75 12.30
C GLN A 129 -9.51 -17.14 12.14
N ARG A 130 -10.31 -18.19 12.04
CA ARG A 130 -9.82 -19.56 11.80
C ARG A 130 -9.56 -19.74 10.31
N THR A 131 -8.46 -20.39 9.98
CA THR A 131 -8.19 -20.86 8.62
C THR A 131 -8.90 -22.19 8.34
N ASN A 132 -8.72 -22.74 7.15
CA ASN A 132 -9.15 -24.10 6.81
C ASN A 132 -8.41 -25.19 7.63
N VAL A 133 -7.24 -24.88 8.18
CA VAL A 133 -6.47 -25.82 9.01
C VAL A 133 -6.83 -25.64 10.50
N PRO A 134 -7.32 -26.68 11.19
CA PRO A 134 -7.64 -26.60 12.62
C PRO A 134 -6.43 -26.19 13.47
N GLY A 135 -6.64 -25.24 14.39
CA GLY A 135 -5.60 -24.70 15.25
C GLY A 135 -4.71 -23.63 14.60
N VAL A 136 -4.93 -23.33 13.33
CA VAL A 136 -4.21 -22.28 12.60
C VAL A 136 -5.14 -21.10 12.37
N TYR A 137 -4.67 -19.94 12.81
CA TYR A 137 -5.40 -18.67 12.75
C TYR A 137 -4.58 -17.65 11.97
N ALA A 138 -5.24 -16.69 11.36
CA ALA A 138 -4.61 -15.55 10.71
C ALA A 138 -5.36 -14.27 11.07
N ALA A 139 -4.65 -13.17 11.23
CA ALA A 139 -5.25 -11.88 11.61
C ALA A 139 -4.52 -10.72 10.92
N GLY A 140 -5.23 -9.62 10.66
CA GLY A 140 -4.65 -8.44 10.05
C GLY A 140 -4.61 -8.48 8.53
N ASP A 141 -3.75 -7.67 7.93
CA ASP A 141 -3.77 -7.40 6.48
C ASP A 141 -3.32 -8.58 5.62
N VAL A 142 -2.88 -9.68 6.24
CA VAL A 142 -2.63 -10.96 5.57
C VAL A 142 -3.92 -11.71 5.22
N CYS A 143 -5.04 -11.37 5.88
CA CYS A 143 -6.35 -11.98 5.66
C CYS A 143 -7.09 -11.33 4.49
N ALA A 144 -7.95 -12.12 3.84
CA ALA A 144 -8.83 -11.63 2.78
C ALA A 144 -9.90 -10.69 3.37
N LYS A 145 -9.78 -9.39 3.09
CA LYS A 145 -10.73 -8.36 3.54
C LYS A 145 -10.68 -7.09 2.70
N ASP A 146 -11.73 -6.29 2.77
CA ASP A 146 -11.84 -5.03 2.03
C ASP A 146 -11.08 -3.90 2.75
N LEU A 147 -11.30 -3.75 4.06
CA LEU A 147 -10.73 -2.67 4.85
C LEU A 147 -9.40 -3.09 5.50
N ARG A 148 -8.32 -2.37 5.16
CA ARG A 148 -6.97 -2.58 5.69
C ARG A 148 -6.54 -1.39 6.51
N GLN A 149 -6.83 -1.42 7.80
CA GLN A 149 -6.51 -0.38 8.77
C GLN A 149 -5.99 -1.00 10.06
N VAL A 150 -5.17 -0.26 10.82
CA VAL A 150 -4.62 -0.72 12.10
C VAL A 150 -5.72 -1.22 13.03
N VAL A 151 -6.82 -0.47 13.15
CA VAL A 151 -7.96 -0.87 14.01
C VAL A 151 -8.58 -2.21 13.60
N THR A 152 -8.69 -2.49 12.30
CA THR A 152 -9.22 -3.78 11.83
C THR A 152 -8.24 -4.91 12.14
N ALA A 153 -6.94 -4.68 11.97
CA ALA A 153 -5.94 -5.70 12.28
C ALA A 153 -5.88 -6.02 13.78
N VAL A 154 -6.02 -5.00 14.63
CA VAL A 154 -6.11 -5.18 16.10
C VAL A 154 -7.37 -5.95 16.47
N ALA A 155 -8.51 -5.63 15.86
CA ALA A 155 -9.76 -6.35 16.10
C ALA A 155 -9.67 -7.81 15.69
N ASP A 156 -9.13 -8.11 14.50
CA ASP A 156 -8.89 -9.48 14.03
C ASP A 156 -8.00 -10.23 15.04
N GLY A 157 -6.90 -9.60 15.49
CA GLY A 157 -5.99 -10.20 16.46
C GLY A 157 -6.67 -10.55 17.79
N ALA A 158 -7.53 -9.66 18.29
CA ALA A 158 -8.28 -9.91 19.53
C ALA A 158 -9.26 -11.09 19.38
N VAL A 159 -9.97 -11.17 18.25
CA VAL A 159 -10.90 -12.28 17.94
C VAL A 159 -10.15 -13.60 17.84
N ALA A 160 -9.03 -13.62 17.10
CA ALA A 160 -8.20 -14.81 16.94
C ALA A 160 -7.65 -15.31 18.28
N ALA A 161 -7.13 -14.40 19.10
CA ALA A 161 -6.56 -14.74 20.41
C ALA A 161 -7.62 -15.32 21.37
N LEU A 162 -8.82 -14.74 21.40
CA LEU A 162 -9.90 -15.23 22.24
C LEU A 162 -10.37 -16.63 21.81
N ASP A 163 -10.53 -16.85 20.51
CA ASP A 163 -10.96 -18.17 20.02
C ASP A 163 -9.88 -19.24 20.20
N MET A 164 -8.61 -18.88 20.01
CA MET A 164 -7.47 -19.73 20.31
C MET A 164 -7.39 -20.10 21.80
N GLN A 165 -7.73 -19.18 22.70
CA GLN A 165 -7.81 -19.45 24.13
C GLN A 165 -8.85 -20.55 24.43
N TYR A 166 -10.05 -20.47 23.84
CA TYR A 166 -11.06 -21.52 24.02
C TYR A 166 -10.60 -22.87 23.48
N LEU A 167 -9.99 -22.89 22.28
CA LEU A 167 -9.41 -24.10 21.72
C LEU A 167 -8.36 -24.71 22.66
N ALA A 168 -7.46 -23.89 23.20
CA ALA A 168 -6.42 -24.35 24.12
C ALA A 168 -7.03 -24.94 25.41
N SER A 169 -8.03 -24.29 26.01
CA SER A 169 -8.73 -24.80 27.20
C SER A 169 -9.42 -26.13 26.94
N ASP A 170 -10.10 -26.28 25.79
CA ASP A 170 -10.73 -27.55 25.39
C ASP A 170 -9.69 -28.67 25.20
N MET A 171 -8.54 -28.34 24.62
CA MET A 171 -7.44 -29.29 24.40
C MET A 171 -6.80 -29.72 25.72
N GLN A 172 -6.66 -28.81 26.71
CA GLN A 172 -6.19 -29.16 28.05
C GLN A 172 -7.15 -30.15 28.73
N GLY A 173 -8.47 -29.93 28.63
CA GLY A 173 -9.46 -30.85 29.18
C GLY A 173 -9.41 -32.26 28.57
N LYS A 174 -9.05 -32.36 27.27
CA LYS A 174 -8.93 -33.64 26.56
C LYS A 174 -7.61 -34.36 26.80
N THR A 175 -6.51 -33.61 26.93
CA THR A 175 -5.15 -34.17 27.00
C THR A 175 -4.60 -34.25 28.42
N CYS A 176 -5.25 -33.60 29.40
CA CYS A 176 -4.74 -33.39 30.75
C CYS A 176 -3.33 -32.76 30.80
N GLN A 177 -2.89 -32.11 29.71
CA GLN A 177 -1.63 -31.40 29.67
C GLN A 177 -1.78 -30.01 30.29
N ILE A 178 -1.07 -29.75 31.38
CA ILE A 178 -1.04 -28.45 32.05
C ILE A 178 0.32 -27.82 31.75
N PRO A 179 0.38 -26.69 31.01
CA PRO A 179 1.64 -26.01 30.79
C PRO A 179 2.22 -25.51 32.13
N PRO A 180 3.54 -25.58 32.32
CA PRO A 180 4.18 -25.03 33.51
C PRO A 180 3.90 -23.52 33.60
N ALA A 181 3.76 -23.00 34.83
CA ALA A 181 3.55 -21.58 35.06
C ALA A 181 4.68 -20.76 34.41
N PRO A 182 4.39 -19.58 33.84
CA PRO A 182 5.44 -18.72 33.29
C PRO A 182 6.46 -18.39 34.37
N VAL A 183 7.75 -18.58 34.07
CA VAL A 183 8.83 -18.08 34.93
C VAL A 183 8.80 -16.55 34.90
N PRO A 184 8.72 -15.86 36.06
CA PRO A 184 8.75 -14.41 36.10
C PRO A 184 10.05 -13.91 35.47
N ARG A 185 9.94 -13.06 34.43
CA ARG A 185 11.07 -12.27 33.94
C ARG A 185 11.03 -10.93 34.67
N TYR A 186 11.73 -10.86 35.80
CA TYR A 186 12.10 -9.60 36.45
C TYR A 186 13.44 -9.13 35.88
#